data_AF-A0A552DYQ7-F1
#
_entry.id   AF-A0A552DYQ7-F1
#
_cell.length_a   1.000
_cell.length_b   1.000
_cell.length_c   1.000
_cell.angle_alpha   90.00
_cell.angle_beta   90.00
_cell.angle_gamma   90.00
#
_symmetry.space_group_name_H-M   'P 1'
#
loop_
_entity.id
_entity.type
_entity.pdbx_description
1 polymer ?
#
loop_
_entity_poly.entity_id
_entity_poly.type
_entity_poly.pdbx_seq_one_letter_code
_entity_poly.pdbx_strand_id
1 'polypeptide(L)'
;MLAAAKREKEGWIDRKSAEKFSCEDLRMIDREWLAASGGQFGFSVQLAIYKQTGNRIGYYDIKAWERFGDAVGWRVNGNWKKYPDLTWSTNAPSSAPKGHLPARRRRGGGGGLLGSLLSRCGL
;
A
#
# COMPACT_ATOMS: atom_id res chain seq x y z
N MET A 1 7.25 -9.28 3.87
CA MET A 1 6.59 -8.49 4.93
C MET A 1 6.42 -9.29 6.24
N LEU A 2 5.57 -10.33 6.32
CA LEU A 2 5.35 -11.04 7.61
C LEU A 2 6.62 -11.68 8.19
N ALA A 3 7.45 -12.31 7.34
CA ALA A 3 8.73 -12.87 7.76
C ALA A 3 9.71 -11.81 8.31
N ALA A 4 9.84 -10.68 7.62
CA ALA A 4 10.63 -9.54 8.12
C ALA A 4 10.10 -8.98 9.46
N ALA A 5 8.80 -9.14 9.73
CA ALA A 5 8.19 -8.77 11.01
C ALA A 5 8.21 -9.89 12.07
N LYS A 6 8.66 -11.11 11.73
CA LYS A 6 8.54 -12.34 12.53
C LYS A 6 7.10 -12.63 12.96
N ARG A 7 6.15 -12.50 12.01
CA ARG A 7 4.70 -12.60 12.22
C ARG A 7 3.96 -13.50 11.23
N GLU A 8 4.64 -14.51 10.71
CA GLU A 8 4.10 -15.42 9.73
C GLU A 8 2.89 -16.17 10.27
N LYS A 9 2.94 -16.60 11.54
CA LYS A 9 1.86 -17.36 12.20
C LYS A 9 0.60 -16.52 12.38
N GLU A 10 0.75 -15.22 12.62
CA GLU A 10 -0.35 -14.29 12.84
C GLU A 10 -0.99 -13.90 11.51
N GLY A 11 -0.24 -13.84 10.41
CA GLY A 11 -0.81 -13.49 9.11
C GLY A 11 -1.10 -11.99 8.93
N TRP A 12 -0.76 -11.14 9.91
CA TRP A 12 -0.85 -9.68 9.82
C TRP A 12 0.27 -8.98 10.60
N ILE A 13 0.59 -7.75 10.18
CA ILE A 13 1.51 -6.84 10.89
C ILE A 13 0.67 -5.93 11.77
N ASP A 14 0.89 -5.96 13.09
CA ASP A 14 0.26 -5.03 14.03
C ASP A 14 1.03 -3.69 14.11
N ARG A 15 0.50 -2.73 14.88
CA ARG A 15 1.13 -1.41 15.04
C ARG A 15 2.56 -1.49 15.58
N LYS A 16 2.81 -2.31 16.61
CA LYS A 16 4.12 -2.42 17.26
C LYS A 16 5.17 -3.01 16.30
N SER A 17 4.78 -3.99 15.50
CA SER A 17 5.65 -4.60 14.51
C SER A 17 5.86 -3.72 13.28
N ALA A 18 4.87 -2.96 12.84
CA ALA A 18 5.07 -1.92 11.83
C ALA A 18 6.07 -0.85 12.36
N GLU A 19 5.90 -0.44 13.62
CA GLU A 19 6.79 0.52 14.28
C GLU A 19 8.25 0.02 14.39
N LYS A 20 8.50 -1.29 14.34
CA LYS A 20 9.84 -1.87 14.40
C LYS A 20 10.35 -2.41 13.05
N PHE A 21 9.53 -2.33 12.01
CA PHE A 21 9.87 -2.87 10.70
C PHE A 21 11.10 -2.16 10.13
N SER A 22 12.09 -2.93 9.64
CA SER A 22 13.33 -2.39 9.10
C SER A 22 13.05 -1.46 7.92
N CYS A 23 13.56 -0.23 7.98
CA CYS A 23 13.48 0.70 6.86
C CYS A 23 14.37 0.28 5.69
N GLU A 24 15.40 -0.53 5.94
CA GLU A 24 16.19 -1.14 4.87
C GLU A 24 15.37 -2.19 4.11
N ASP A 25 14.74 -3.12 4.82
CA ASP A 25 13.88 -4.15 4.21
C ASP A 25 12.73 -3.53 3.44
N LEU A 26 12.09 -2.50 4.01
CA LEU A 26 10.97 -1.82 3.35
C LEU A 26 11.42 -1.12 2.07
N ARG A 27 12.57 -0.45 2.09
CA ARG A 27 13.15 0.20 0.89
C ARG A 27 13.61 -0.82 -0.14
N MET A 28 14.16 -1.95 0.28
CA MET A 28 14.51 -3.05 -0.62
C MET A 28 13.26 -3.59 -1.33
N ILE A 29 12.20 -3.90 -0.59
CA ILE A 29 10.94 -4.37 -1.17
C ILE A 29 10.35 -3.33 -2.14
N ASP A 30 10.40 -2.04 -1.80
CA ASP A 30 9.95 -0.97 -2.68
C ASP A 30 10.75 -0.91 -4.00
N ARG A 31 12.09 -1.03 -3.92
CA ARG A 31 12.96 -1.08 -5.09
C ARG A 31 12.64 -2.26 -6.00
N GLU A 32 12.39 -3.44 -5.44
CA GLU A 32 12.00 -4.62 -6.22
C GLU A 32 10.68 -4.38 -6.97
N TRP A 33 9.68 -3.78 -6.30
CA TRP A 33 8.42 -3.41 -6.96
C TRP A 33 8.63 -2.42 -8.10
N LEU A 34 9.41 -1.37 -7.86
CA LEU A 34 9.71 -0.36 -8.88
C LEU A 34 10.43 -0.99 -10.07
N ALA A 35 11.47 -1.79 -9.84
CA ALA A 35 12.28 -2.42 -10.89
C ALA A 35 11.43 -3.37 -11.75
N ALA A 36 10.65 -4.25 -11.11
CA ALA A 36 9.85 -5.25 -11.80
C ALA A 36 8.63 -4.67 -12.56
N SER A 37 8.23 -3.44 -12.24
CA SER A 37 7.03 -2.79 -12.82
C SER A 37 7.34 -1.56 -13.67
N GLY A 38 8.61 -1.26 -13.96
CA GLY A 38 8.98 -0.02 -14.66
C GLY A 38 8.58 1.25 -13.91
N GLY A 39 8.61 1.21 -12.57
CA GLY A 39 8.28 2.35 -11.69
C GLY A 39 6.79 2.58 -11.47
N GLN A 40 5.95 1.62 -11.84
CA GLN A 40 4.49 1.75 -11.75
C GLN A 40 3.91 1.34 -10.40
N PHE A 41 4.54 0.38 -9.75
CA PHE A 41 4.14 -0.19 -8.47
C PHE A 41 5.23 0.03 -7.43
N GLY A 42 4.80 0.04 -6.17
CA GLY A 42 5.68 0.33 -5.05
C GLY A 42 4.95 1.08 -3.94
N PHE A 43 5.50 0.96 -2.73
CA PHE A 43 5.07 1.71 -1.57
C PHE A 43 5.35 3.21 -1.70
N SER A 44 6.49 3.61 -2.28
CA SER A 44 6.80 5.03 -2.56
C SER A 44 5.78 5.64 -3.54
N VAL A 45 5.42 4.90 -4.58
CA VAL A 45 4.37 5.28 -5.54
C VAL A 45 3.02 5.45 -4.83
N GLN A 46 2.64 4.49 -3.99
CA GLN A 46 1.41 4.59 -3.18
C GLN A 46 1.44 5.78 -2.24
N LEU A 47 2.57 6.07 -1.59
CA LEU A 47 2.70 7.20 -0.67
C LEU A 47 2.56 8.54 -1.41
N ALA A 48 3.12 8.66 -2.61
CA ALA A 48 2.94 9.85 -3.45
C ALA A 48 1.46 10.07 -3.79
N ILE A 49 0.76 9.03 -4.24
CA ILE A 49 -0.68 9.08 -4.58
C ILE A 49 -1.52 9.36 -3.32
N TYR A 50 -1.15 8.76 -2.18
CA TYR A 50 -1.80 8.99 -0.89
C TYR A 50 -1.78 10.48 -0.52
N LYS A 51 -0.61 11.13 -0.63
CA LYS A 51 -0.46 12.57 -0.40
C LYS A 51 -1.26 13.40 -1.43
N GLN A 52 -1.17 13.07 -2.71
CA GLN A 52 -1.87 13.78 -3.80
C GLN A 52 -3.40 13.74 -3.67
N THR A 53 -3.94 12.67 -3.07
CA THR A 53 -5.40 12.51 -2.85
C THR A 53 -5.90 13.20 -1.57
N GLY A 54 -5.03 13.99 -0.93
CA GLY A 54 -5.33 14.81 0.24
C GLY A 54 -5.25 14.07 1.56
N ASN A 55 -4.68 12.86 1.58
CA ASN A 55 -4.51 12.14 2.84
C ASN A 55 -3.32 12.71 3.63
N ARG A 56 -3.50 12.81 4.94
CA ARG A 56 -2.47 13.28 5.87
C ARG A 56 -1.93 12.10 6.68
N ILE A 57 -0.63 12.08 6.92
CA ILE A 57 0.01 11.03 7.72
C ILE A 57 -0.47 11.16 9.17
N GLY A 58 -0.86 10.04 9.78
CA GLY A 58 -1.35 10.03 11.16
C GLY A 58 -2.79 10.50 11.36
N TYR A 59 -3.48 10.94 10.30
CA TYR A 59 -4.88 11.35 10.36
C TYR A 59 -5.72 10.56 9.35
N TYR A 60 -6.84 10.01 9.80
CA TYR A 60 -7.76 9.28 8.94
C TYR A 60 -8.89 10.18 8.47
N ASP A 61 -8.97 10.40 7.16
CA ASP A 61 -10.11 11.02 6.48
C ASP A 61 -10.69 10.00 5.49
N ILE A 62 -11.95 9.63 5.70
CA ILE A 62 -12.63 8.64 4.86
C ILE A 62 -12.74 9.09 3.40
N LYS A 63 -13.01 10.38 3.14
CA LYS A 63 -13.15 10.89 1.77
C LYS A 63 -11.80 10.89 1.05
N ALA A 64 -10.73 11.25 1.75
CA ALA A 64 -9.37 11.16 1.20
C ALA A 64 -8.96 9.71 0.95
N TRP A 65 -9.35 8.79 1.84
CA TRP A 65 -9.08 7.36 1.70
C TRP A 65 -9.84 6.73 0.52
N GLU A 66 -11.08 7.15 0.28
CA GLU A 66 -11.86 6.75 -0.89
C GLU A 66 -11.21 7.25 -2.19
N ARG A 67 -10.82 8.53 -2.25
CA ARG A 67 -10.07 9.08 -3.41
C ARG A 67 -8.78 8.32 -3.69
N PHE A 68 -8.05 7.95 -2.63
CA PHE A 68 -6.87 7.11 -2.77
C PHE A 68 -7.22 5.74 -3.35
N GLY A 69 -8.25 5.07 -2.81
CA GLY A 69 -8.73 3.79 -3.30
C GLY A 69 -9.17 3.82 -4.76
N ASP A 70 -9.84 4.89 -5.19
CA ASP A 70 -10.23 5.10 -6.57
C ASP A 70 -8.98 5.29 -7.46
N ALA A 71 -8.02 6.12 -7.02
CA ALA A 71 -6.80 6.42 -7.78
C ALA A 71 -5.91 5.18 -8.01
N VAL A 72 -5.78 4.30 -7.02
CA VAL A 72 -5.00 3.06 -7.15
C VAL A 72 -5.83 1.89 -7.65
N GLY A 73 -7.13 2.06 -7.96
CA GLY A 73 -8.00 1.01 -8.49
C GLY A 73 -8.41 -0.07 -7.48
N TRP A 74 -8.35 0.22 -6.18
CA TRP A 74 -8.89 -0.66 -5.12
C TRP A 74 -10.37 -0.43 -4.85
N ARG A 75 -10.92 0.68 -5.33
CA ARG A 75 -12.33 1.04 -5.26
C ARG A 75 -12.81 1.43 -6.66
N VAL A 76 -13.97 0.91 -7.05
CA VAL A 76 -14.59 1.14 -8.36
C VAL A 76 -16.08 1.34 -8.14
N ASN A 77 -16.65 2.40 -8.71
CA ASN A 77 -18.08 2.73 -8.61
C ASN A 77 -18.58 2.71 -7.15
N GLY A 78 -17.80 3.29 -6.22
CA GLY A 78 -18.18 3.31 -4.80
C GLY A 78 -17.79 2.06 -4.00
N ASN A 79 -17.44 0.97 -4.65
CA ASN A 79 -17.28 -0.34 -4.03
C ASN A 79 -15.82 -0.77 -3.92
N TRP A 80 -15.41 -1.20 -2.73
CA TRP A 80 -14.06 -1.72 -2.49
C TRP A 80 -13.93 -3.15 -3.02
N LYS A 81 -12.94 -3.39 -3.88
CA LYS A 81 -12.62 -4.72 -4.41
C LYS A 81 -12.14 -5.63 -3.27
N LYS A 82 -12.54 -6.91 -3.29
CA LYS A 82 -11.93 -7.90 -2.40
C LYS A 82 -10.56 -8.26 -2.97
N TYR A 83 -9.69 -8.81 -2.12
CA TYR A 83 -8.33 -9.19 -2.52
C TYR A 83 -8.27 -10.13 -3.75
N PRO A 84 -9.16 -11.15 -3.89
CA PRO A 84 -9.19 -11.99 -5.08
C PRO A 84 -9.58 -11.25 -6.36
N ASP A 85 -10.32 -10.14 -6.25
CA ASP A 85 -10.84 -9.40 -7.40
C ASP A 85 -9.82 -8.37 -7.93
N LEU A 86 -8.71 -8.14 -7.22
CA LEU A 86 -7.66 -7.21 -7.65
C LEU A 86 -6.97 -7.68 -8.94
N THR A 87 -6.38 -6.74 -9.67
CA THR A 87 -5.69 -7.08 -10.91
C THR A 87 -4.24 -7.46 -10.62
N TRP A 88 -3.89 -8.72 -10.89
CA TRP A 88 -2.56 -9.30 -10.63
C TRP A 88 -1.73 -9.37 -11.92
N SER A 89 -1.46 -8.20 -12.50
CA SER A 89 -0.67 -8.08 -13.73
C SER A 89 0.45 -7.07 -13.52
N THR A 90 1.64 -7.41 -14.01
CA THR A 90 2.81 -6.52 -14.05
C THR A 90 2.79 -5.57 -15.25
N ASN A 91 1.95 -5.83 -16.24
CA ASN A 91 1.82 -5.02 -17.45
C ASN A 91 0.82 -3.90 -17.23
N ALA A 92 1.28 -2.69 -16.98
CA ALA A 92 0.41 -1.52 -17.02
C ALA A 92 1.02 -0.43 -17.93
N PRO A 93 0.21 0.50 -18.47
CA PRO A 93 -1.13 0.93 -18.03
C PRO A 93 -2.33 0.11 -18.55
N SER A 94 -2.14 -0.93 -19.35
CA SER A 94 -3.27 -1.63 -19.99
C SER A 94 -4.15 -2.45 -19.03
N SER A 95 -3.68 -2.80 -17.82
CA SER A 95 -4.45 -3.69 -16.91
C SER A 95 -4.63 -3.21 -15.46
N ALA A 96 -3.76 -2.34 -14.93
CA ALA A 96 -3.86 -1.85 -13.55
C ALA A 96 -3.39 -0.40 -13.38
N PRO A 97 -4.03 0.44 -12.55
CA PRO A 97 -3.58 1.81 -12.30
C PRO A 97 -2.23 1.90 -11.58
N LYS A 98 -1.56 3.05 -11.69
CA LYS A 98 -0.32 3.32 -10.94
C LYS A 98 -0.56 3.17 -9.43
N GLY A 99 0.36 2.50 -8.73
CA GLY A 99 0.24 2.22 -7.30
C GLY A 99 -0.74 1.10 -6.92
N HIS A 100 -1.34 0.38 -7.88
CA HIS A 100 -2.26 -0.72 -7.59
C HIS A 100 -1.64 -1.81 -6.72
N LEU A 101 -0.36 -2.09 -6.92
CA LEU A 101 0.41 -3.07 -6.16
C LEU A 101 1.59 -2.38 -5.44
N PRO A 102 2.07 -2.96 -4.32
CA PRO A 102 1.53 -4.14 -3.60
C PRO A 102 0.19 -3.86 -2.88
N ALA A 103 -0.71 -4.85 -2.87
CA ALA A 103 -2.01 -4.72 -2.17
C ALA A 103 -2.01 -5.37 -0.79
N ARG A 104 -2.72 -4.75 0.17
CA ARG A 104 -2.94 -5.31 1.51
C ARG A 104 -4.23 -6.13 1.54
N ARG A 105 -4.16 -7.37 2.05
CA ARG A 105 -5.38 -8.13 2.37
C ARG A 105 -6.15 -7.41 3.48
N ARG A 106 -7.35 -6.92 3.18
CA ARG A 106 -8.21 -6.24 4.16
C ARG A 106 -8.75 -7.24 5.19
N ARG A 107 -8.32 -7.11 6.43
CA ARG A 107 -9.06 -7.53 7.64
C ARG A 107 -9.33 -6.25 8.45
N GLY A 108 -10.51 -5.65 8.29
CA GLY A 108 -10.91 -4.43 9.00
C GLY A 108 -10.29 -3.11 8.51
N GLY A 109 -10.95 -2.00 8.88
CA GLY A 109 -10.63 -0.62 8.49
C GLY A 109 -9.28 -0.17 9.05
N GLY A 110 -8.40 0.35 8.18
CA GLY A 110 -7.07 0.77 8.59
C GLY A 110 -6.24 1.23 7.41
N GLY A 111 -6.46 2.47 6.97
CA GLY A 111 -5.54 3.21 6.09
C GLY A 111 -4.33 3.79 6.84
N GLY A 112 -4.44 3.99 8.16
CA GLY A 112 -3.43 4.71 8.96
C GLY A 112 -2.08 3.99 9.13
N LEU A 113 -2.06 2.66 9.09
CA LEU A 113 -0.83 1.86 9.23
C LEU A 113 0.10 1.99 8.02
N LEU A 114 -0.45 2.17 6.82
CA LEU A 114 0.36 2.36 5.60
C LEU A 114 1.07 3.71 5.65
N GLY A 115 0.35 4.80 5.89
CA GLY A 115 0.95 6.15 5.86
C GLY A 115 2.06 6.35 6.90
N SER A 116 1.89 5.82 8.11
CA SER A 116 2.87 5.95 9.21
C SER A 116 4.15 5.15 8.94
N LEU A 117 4.03 3.90 8.48
CA LEU A 117 5.18 3.04 8.21
C LEU A 117 6.04 3.59 7.06
N LEU A 118 5.40 4.00 5.97
CA LEU A 118 6.10 4.43 4.76
C LEU A 118 6.82 5.76 4.99
N SER A 119 6.18 6.70 5.69
CA SER A 119 6.76 8.03 5.93
C SER A 119 7.95 8.02 6.87
N ARG A 120 7.97 7.11 7.87
CA ARG A 120 9.12 6.99 8.79
C ARG A 120 10.40 6.62 8.04
N CYS A 121 10.29 5.74 7.06
CA CYS A 121 11.43 5.17 6.38
C CYS A 121 11.95 6.01 5.20
N GLY A 122 11.43 7.22 5.02
CA GLY A 122 11.86 8.13 3.96
C GLY A 122 11.55 7.61 2.56
N LEU A 123 10.42 6.90 2.41
CA LEU A 123 9.83 6.57 1.11
C LEU A 123 9.01 7.74 0.55
#